data_AF-A0A9P7FPS4-F1
#
_entry.id   AF-A0A9P7FPS4-F1
#
_cell.length_a   1.000
_cell.length_b   1.000
_cell.length_c   1.000
_cell.angle_alpha   90.00
_cell.angle_beta   90.00
_cell.angle_gamma   90.00
#
_symmetry.space_group_name_H-M   'P 1'
#
loop_
_entity.id
_entity.type
_entity.pdbx_description
1 polymer ?
#
loop_
_entity_poly.entity_id
_entity_poly.type
_entity_poly.pdbx_seq_one_letter_code
_entity_poly.pdbx_strand_id
1 'polypeptide(L)'
;MISIASCLCALLFARFAATAPAPAGTSVGSAAAATPTVPYIDLNPNFPLWSEDTKEIVSPIRGPLGAAIQGPDNQPIDKQNPDLFAPPTTDHGSVANAKWPFALSHNRLHTGGWARNQNGMAPKYNRSGMD
;
A
#
# COMPACT_ATOMS: atom_id res chain seq x y z
N MET A 1 -20.06 -67.26 67.82
CA MET A 1 -19.26 -66.94 66.62
C MET A 1 -19.91 -65.73 65.97
N ILE A 2 -19.23 -64.59 65.94
CA ILE A 2 -19.78 -63.29 65.53
C ILE A 2 -20.18 -63.36 64.05
N SER A 3 -21.48 -63.12 63.81
CA SER A 3 -22.16 -63.18 62.52
C SER A 3 -21.87 -61.93 61.70
N ILE A 4 -21.65 -62.13 60.40
CA ILE A 4 -21.26 -61.16 59.35
C ILE A 4 -22.29 -60.02 59.14
N ALA A 5 -23.39 -60.01 59.89
CA ALA A 5 -24.51 -59.09 59.74
C ALA A 5 -24.22 -57.62 60.10
N SER A 6 -23.11 -57.30 60.78
CA SER A 6 -22.81 -55.91 61.19
C SER A 6 -22.02 -55.09 60.15
N CYS A 7 -21.47 -55.73 59.11
CA CYS A 7 -20.74 -55.02 58.04
C CYS A 7 -21.63 -54.54 56.89
N LEU A 8 -22.87 -55.03 56.77
CA LEU A 8 -23.74 -54.70 55.63
C LEU A 8 -24.41 -53.32 55.78
N CYS A 9 -24.55 -52.79 57.00
CA CYS A 9 -25.22 -51.51 57.24
C CYS A 9 -24.31 -50.30 56.90
N ALA A 10 -22.98 -50.46 57.02
CA ALA A 10 -22.02 -49.39 56.73
C ALA A 10 -21.74 -49.19 55.22
N LEU A 11 -22.06 -50.18 54.37
CA LEU A 11 -21.82 -50.10 52.93
C LEU A 11 -22.99 -49.45 52.15
N LEU A 12 -24.16 -49.31 52.77
CA LEU A 12 -25.34 -48.72 52.14
C LEU A 12 -25.43 -47.19 52.27
N PHE A 13 -24.65 -46.56 53.16
CA PHE A 13 -24.65 -45.10 53.33
C PHE A 13 -23.58 -44.36 52.50
N ALA A 14 -22.75 -45.05 51.73
CA ALA A 14 -21.61 -44.42 51.03
C ALA A 14 -21.89 -43.94 49.60
N ARG A 15 -23.16 -43.88 49.15
CA ARG A 15 -23.50 -43.65 47.73
C ARG A 15 -24.26 -42.37 47.42
N PHE A 16 -24.35 -41.42 48.34
CA PHE A 16 -24.85 -40.07 48.02
C PHE A 16 -23.71 -39.05 47.97
N ALA A 17 -22.74 -39.30 47.07
CA ALA A 17 -21.86 -38.23 46.61
C ALA A 17 -22.64 -37.43 45.56
N ALA A 18 -23.30 -36.35 45.99
CA ALA A 18 -23.88 -35.39 45.08
C ALA A 18 -22.74 -34.77 44.25
N THR A 19 -22.67 -35.10 42.96
CA THR A 19 -21.81 -34.39 42.02
C THR A 19 -22.40 -32.99 41.83
N ALA A 20 -21.86 -32.00 42.53
CA ALA A 20 -22.19 -30.60 42.26
C ALA A 20 -21.70 -30.26 40.83
N PRO A 21 -22.56 -29.72 39.94
CA PRO A 21 -22.09 -29.21 38.65
C PRO A 21 -21.05 -28.12 38.91
N ALA A 22 -19.91 -28.15 38.21
CA ALA A 22 -18.97 -27.04 38.26
C ALA A 22 -19.69 -25.74 37.87
N PRO A 23 -19.42 -24.60 38.54
CA PRO A 23 -20.04 -23.34 38.17
C PRO A 23 -19.69 -23.03 36.71
N ALA A 24 -20.72 -22.79 35.89
CA ALA A 24 -20.52 -22.38 34.51
C ALA A 24 -19.66 -21.11 34.49
N GLY A 25 -18.58 -21.13 33.72
CA GLY A 25 -17.69 -19.98 33.59
C GLY A 25 -18.45 -18.72 33.17
N THR A 26 -18.15 -17.59 33.80
CA THR A 26 -18.77 -16.31 33.47
C THR A 26 -18.31 -15.88 32.08
N SER A 27 -19.25 -15.72 31.14
CA SER A 27 -18.94 -15.20 29.81
C SER A 27 -18.64 -13.71 29.90
N VAL A 28 -17.42 -13.33 29.52
CA VAL A 28 -17.08 -11.94 29.24
C VAL A 28 -17.59 -11.59 27.85
N GLY A 29 -18.57 -10.70 27.77
CA GLY A 29 -19.06 -10.17 26.50
C GLY A 29 -18.09 -9.12 25.93
N SER A 30 -17.79 -9.21 24.63
CA SER A 30 -17.01 -8.18 23.95
C SER A 30 -17.89 -6.95 23.66
N ALA A 31 -17.31 -5.75 23.80
CA ALA A 31 -17.96 -4.52 23.38
C ALA A 31 -18.24 -4.54 21.86
N ALA A 32 -19.28 -3.83 21.42
CA ALA A 32 -19.60 -3.70 20.01
C ALA A 32 -18.42 -3.09 19.25
N ALA A 33 -18.08 -3.66 18.09
CA ALA A 33 -17.01 -3.14 17.25
C ALA A 33 -17.34 -1.71 16.79
N ALA A 34 -16.39 -0.80 16.94
CA ALA A 34 -16.54 0.57 16.47
C ALA A 34 -16.70 0.59 14.94
N THR A 35 -17.65 1.38 14.45
CA THR A 35 -17.87 1.63 13.02
C THR A 35 -17.40 3.04 12.67
N PRO A 36 -16.74 3.23 11.52
CA PRO A 36 -16.22 4.54 11.16
C PRO A 36 -17.36 5.44 10.68
N THR A 37 -17.28 6.73 10.99
CA THR A 37 -18.24 7.74 10.51
C THR A 37 -17.97 8.19 9.08
N VAL A 38 -16.76 7.95 8.57
CA VAL A 38 -16.30 8.26 7.20
C VAL A 38 -15.77 6.97 6.58
N PRO A 39 -15.90 6.76 5.25
CA PRO A 39 -15.30 5.60 4.59
C PRO A 39 -13.83 5.42 4.98
N TYR A 40 -13.40 4.16 5.08
CA TYR A 40 -12.00 3.84 5.27
C TYR A 40 -11.16 4.47 4.15
N ILE A 41 -10.01 5.02 4.50
CA ILE A 41 -9.03 5.51 3.54
C ILE A 41 -8.60 4.36 2.62
N ASP A 42 -8.37 4.66 1.34
CA ASP A 42 -7.79 3.69 0.41
C ASP A 42 -6.43 3.23 0.95
N LEU A 43 -6.27 1.92 1.10
CA LEU A 43 -5.04 1.30 1.60
C LEU A 43 -4.06 0.96 0.47
N ASN A 44 -4.38 1.30 -0.78
CA ASN A 44 -3.47 1.13 -1.90
C ASN A 44 -2.21 2.01 -1.71
N PRO A 45 -1.03 1.40 -1.53
CA PRO A 45 0.22 2.14 -1.33
C PRO A 45 0.75 2.83 -2.59
N ASN A 46 0.12 2.62 -3.75
CA ASN A 46 0.53 3.19 -5.04
C ASN A 46 2.01 2.91 -5.39
N PHE A 47 2.44 1.66 -5.24
CA PHE A 47 3.79 1.28 -5.66
C PHE A 47 4.02 1.53 -7.18
N PRO A 48 5.29 1.73 -7.59
CA PRO A 48 5.66 1.73 -8.99
C PRO A 48 5.19 0.43 -9.65
N LEU A 49 4.55 0.55 -10.82
CA LEU A 49 3.95 -0.60 -11.52
C LEU A 49 5.00 -1.49 -12.22
N TRP A 50 6.18 -0.97 -12.47
CA TRP A 50 7.29 -1.68 -13.11
C TRP A 50 8.65 -1.10 -12.69
N SER A 51 9.71 -1.74 -13.16
CA SER A 51 11.10 -1.30 -12.97
C SER A 51 11.78 -1.10 -14.33
N GLU A 52 12.97 -0.53 -14.33
CA GLU A 52 13.78 -0.37 -15.56
C GLU A 52 14.10 -1.70 -16.23
N ASP A 53 14.20 -2.79 -15.44
CA ASP A 53 14.54 -4.12 -15.93
C ASP A 53 13.38 -4.88 -16.55
N THR A 54 12.14 -4.38 -16.42
CA THR A 54 10.93 -5.00 -16.95
C THR A 54 11.10 -5.26 -18.45
N LYS A 55 10.97 -6.53 -18.88
CA LYS A 55 11.18 -6.93 -20.28
C LYS A 55 9.96 -6.69 -21.16
N GLU A 56 8.78 -6.68 -20.55
CA GLU A 56 7.51 -6.46 -21.23
C GLU A 56 7.34 -5.01 -21.69
N ILE A 57 6.39 -4.80 -22.59
CA ILE A 57 5.96 -3.47 -23.02
C ILE A 57 5.08 -2.89 -21.91
N VAL A 58 5.42 -1.68 -21.44
CA VAL A 58 4.65 -0.97 -20.42
C VAL A 58 3.60 -0.08 -21.08
N SER A 59 2.50 0.19 -20.38
CA SER A 59 1.42 1.06 -20.84
C SER A 59 0.90 1.90 -19.68
N PRO A 60 0.33 3.09 -19.94
CA PRO A 60 -0.13 4.01 -18.91
C PRO A 60 -1.48 3.55 -18.35
N ILE A 61 -1.50 2.37 -17.73
CA ILE A 61 -2.68 1.72 -17.17
C ILE A 61 -2.43 1.47 -15.69
N ARG A 62 -3.31 1.97 -14.82
CA ARG A 62 -3.30 1.71 -13.37
C ARG A 62 -4.69 1.27 -12.93
N GLY A 63 -4.88 -0.04 -12.72
CA GLY A 63 -6.18 -0.61 -12.41
C GLY A 63 -7.19 -0.34 -13.53
N PRO A 64 -8.38 0.24 -13.23
CA PRO A 64 -9.39 0.55 -14.24
C PRO A 64 -9.11 1.83 -15.05
N LEU A 65 -8.02 2.55 -14.74
CA LEU A 65 -7.70 3.84 -15.36
C LEU A 65 -6.64 3.67 -16.46
N GLY A 66 -6.74 4.49 -17.50
CA GLY A 66 -5.77 4.56 -18.59
C GLY A 66 -6.11 3.69 -19.79
N ALA A 67 -5.17 3.59 -20.73
CA ALA A 67 -5.31 2.80 -21.97
C ALA A 67 -3.94 2.49 -22.59
N ALA A 68 -3.89 1.51 -23.48
CA ALA A 68 -2.67 1.18 -24.22
C ALA A 68 -2.35 2.24 -25.29
N ILE A 69 -1.06 2.56 -25.47
CA ILE A 69 -0.61 3.45 -26.54
C ILE A 69 -0.77 2.73 -27.89
N GLN A 70 -1.48 3.38 -28.81
CA GLN A 70 -1.74 2.82 -30.15
C GLN A 70 -0.69 3.25 -31.18
N GLY A 71 0.12 4.27 -30.88
CA GLY A 71 1.14 4.81 -31.76
C GLY A 71 2.56 4.28 -31.45
N PRO A 72 3.57 4.73 -32.22
CA PRO A 72 4.97 4.51 -31.87
C PRO A 72 5.30 5.10 -30.49
N ASP A 73 6.13 4.40 -29.73
CA ASP A 73 6.39 4.70 -28.33
C ASP A 73 7.86 4.47 -27.94
N ASN A 74 8.33 5.15 -26.89
CA ASN A 74 9.71 5.06 -26.40
C ASN A 74 9.79 4.29 -25.09
N GLN A 75 9.58 2.99 -25.21
CA GLN A 75 9.53 2.04 -24.10
C GLN A 75 10.68 2.11 -23.09
N PRO A 76 11.95 2.32 -23.50
CA PRO A 76 13.03 2.55 -22.54
C PRO A 76 12.81 3.77 -21.62
N ILE A 77 12.26 4.87 -22.14
CA ILE A 77 11.97 6.07 -21.35
C ILE A 77 10.76 5.82 -20.44
N ASP A 78 9.73 5.13 -20.90
CA ASP A 78 8.57 4.82 -20.07
C ASP A 78 8.94 3.92 -18.88
N LYS A 79 9.85 2.96 -19.11
CA LYS A 79 10.42 2.09 -18.06
C LYS A 79 11.23 2.85 -17.01
N GLN A 80 11.93 3.91 -17.40
CA GLN A 80 12.67 4.80 -16.48
C GLN A 80 11.77 5.76 -15.70
N ASN A 81 10.50 5.87 -16.05
CA ASN A 81 9.57 6.85 -15.52
C ASN A 81 8.21 6.23 -15.11
N PRO A 82 8.19 5.15 -14.29
CA PRO A 82 6.96 4.43 -13.97
C PRO A 82 5.86 5.34 -13.41
N ASP A 83 6.21 6.19 -12.45
CA ASP A 83 5.26 7.04 -11.74
C ASP A 83 4.96 8.37 -12.47
N LEU A 84 5.62 8.66 -13.59
CA LEU A 84 5.20 9.74 -14.49
C LEU A 84 4.29 9.21 -15.61
N PHE A 85 4.55 7.98 -16.07
CA PHE A 85 3.79 7.38 -17.17
C PHE A 85 2.44 6.82 -16.70
N ALA A 86 2.40 6.19 -15.53
CA ALA A 86 1.18 5.75 -14.86
C ALA A 86 1.17 6.27 -13.42
N PRO A 87 0.78 7.53 -13.17
CA PRO A 87 0.96 8.18 -11.87
C PRO A 87 0.17 7.51 -10.75
N PRO A 88 0.60 7.65 -9.48
CA PRO A 88 -0.19 7.32 -8.30
C PRO A 88 -1.60 7.92 -8.36
N THR A 89 -2.60 7.22 -7.82
CA THR A 89 -4.00 7.70 -7.83
C THR A 89 -4.21 8.96 -6.97
N THR A 90 -3.22 9.30 -6.13
CA THR A 90 -3.22 10.47 -5.26
C THR A 90 -2.71 11.74 -5.92
N ASP A 91 -2.07 11.66 -7.09
CA ASP A 91 -1.53 12.82 -7.80
C ASP A 91 -2.66 13.63 -8.44
N HIS A 92 -2.59 14.96 -8.33
CA HIS A 92 -3.64 15.83 -8.82
C HIS A 92 -3.14 17.23 -9.20
N GLY A 93 -3.81 17.82 -10.19
CA GLY A 93 -3.62 19.21 -10.59
C GLY A 93 -2.40 19.43 -11.49
N SER A 94 -2.17 20.70 -11.82
CA SER A 94 -1.06 21.10 -12.68
C SER A 94 0.15 21.47 -11.84
N VAL A 95 1.21 20.68 -11.94
CA VAL A 95 2.50 20.93 -11.28
C VAL A 95 3.56 21.16 -12.36
N ALA A 96 4.45 22.14 -12.16
CA ALA A 96 5.55 22.40 -13.09
C ALA A 96 6.51 21.20 -13.15
N ASN A 97 7.05 20.90 -14.33
CA ASN A 97 7.99 19.80 -14.50
C ASN A 97 9.24 20.01 -13.62
N ALA A 98 9.50 19.05 -12.73
CA ALA A 98 10.64 19.08 -11.80
C ALA A 98 11.82 18.20 -12.24
N LYS A 99 11.67 17.43 -13.33
CA LYS A 99 12.69 16.46 -13.78
C LYS A 99 13.24 16.86 -15.14
N TRP A 100 14.57 16.94 -15.25
CA TRP A 100 15.28 17.13 -16.51
C TRP A 100 16.54 16.25 -16.58
N PRO A 101 16.56 15.20 -17.41
CA PRO A 101 17.77 14.40 -17.59
C PRO A 101 18.85 15.18 -18.34
N PHE A 102 20.06 15.29 -17.77
CA PHE A 102 21.21 15.89 -18.47
C PHE A 102 21.55 15.19 -19.79
N ALA A 103 21.17 13.91 -19.94
CA ALA A 103 21.30 13.16 -21.19
C ALA A 103 20.60 13.85 -22.37
N LEU A 104 19.51 14.59 -22.12
CA LEU A 104 18.76 15.36 -23.12
C LEU A 104 19.32 16.78 -23.32
N SER A 105 20.29 17.21 -22.52
CA SER A 105 20.88 18.55 -22.66
C SER A 105 21.93 18.59 -23.76
N HIS A 106 22.05 19.69 -24.49
CA HIS A 106 23.14 19.84 -25.47
C HIS A 106 24.51 19.67 -24.80
N ASN A 107 25.42 18.94 -25.45
CA ASN A 107 26.78 18.74 -24.97
C ASN A 107 27.78 19.55 -25.78
N ARG A 108 28.39 20.55 -25.14
CA ARG A 108 29.45 21.37 -25.75
C ARG A 108 30.79 20.71 -25.50
N LEU A 109 31.38 20.17 -26.56
CA LEU A 109 32.70 19.51 -26.51
C LEU A 109 33.83 20.53 -26.72
N HIS A 110 34.93 20.36 -25.97
CA HIS A 110 36.13 21.18 -26.04
C HIS A 110 37.39 20.31 -25.97
N THR A 111 38.55 20.87 -26.31
CA THR A 111 39.83 20.20 -26.07
C THR A 111 39.99 19.94 -24.57
N GLY A 112 40.08 18.66 -24.19
CA GLY A 112 40.26 18.26 -22.79
C GLY A 112 38.97 18.12 -21.98
N GLY A 113 37.77 18.30 -22.56
CA GLY A 113 36.54 18.09 -21.80
C GLY A 113 35.23 18.42 -22.50
N TRP A 114 34.18 18.54 -21.71
CA TRP A 114 32.84 18.83 -22.17
C TRP A 114 32.04 19.57 -21.09
N ALA A 115 30.97 20.25 -21.50
CA ALA A 115 30.07 20.93 -20.58
C ALA A 115 28.62 20.79 -21.05
N ARG A 116 27.71 20.60 -20.08
CA ARG A 116 26.25 20.56 -20.27
C ARG A 116 25.60 21.41 -19.20
N ASN A 117 24.46 22.01 -19.53
CA ASN A 117 23.68 22.83 -18.61
C ASN A 117 22.18 22.55 -18.79
N GLN A 118 21.47 22.56 -17.67
CA GLN A 118 20.02 22.72 -17.66
C GLN A 118 19.71 24.22 -17.53
N ASN A 119 18.96 24.75 -18.48
CA ASN A 119 18.46 26.12 -18.38
C ASN A 119 17.14 26.09 -17.61
N GLY A 120 16.89 27.12 -16.80
CA GLY A 120 15.60 27.25 -16.13
C GLY A 120 14.45 27.36 -17.14
N MET A 121 13.31 26.76 -16.82
CA MET A 121 12.03 27.07 -17.44
C MET A 121 11.60 28.46 -16.93
N ALA A 122 12.23 29.53 -17.41
CA ALA A 122 11.86 30.88 -17.01
C ALA A 122 10.49 31.21 -17.61
N PRO A 123 9.46 31.53 -16.80
CA PRO A 123 8.29 32.21 -17.33
C PRO A 123 8.79 33.53 -17.94
N LYS A 124 8.62 33.71 -19.25
CA LYS A 124 8.83 35.02 -19.87
C LYS A 124 7.65 35.92 -19.49
N TYR A 125 7.57 36.38 -18.24
CA TYR A 125 6.73 37.53 -17.94
C TYR A 125 7.41 38.74 -18.58
N ASN A 126 6.78 39.25 -19.65
CA ASN A 126 7.18 40.49 -20.30
C ASN A 126 7.04 41.63 -19.26
N ARG A 127 8.16 42.10 -18.74
CA ARG A 127 8.24 43.18 -17.75
C ARG A 127 8.13 44.55 -18.44
N SER A 128 7.13 44.72 -19.31
CA SER A 128 6.97 45.86 -20.24
C SER A 128 5.81 46.79 -19.86
N GLY A 129 5.59 47.05 -18.57
CA GLY A 129 4.48 47.91 -18.16
C GLY A 129 4.64 48.57 -16.80
N MET A 130 5.87 48.92 -16.43
CA MET A 130 6.17 49.61 -15.18
C MET A 130 7.21 50.70 -15.45
N ASP A 131 6.79 51.70 -16.20
CA ASP A 131 7.39 53.02 -16.39
C ASP A 131 6.30 54.01 -16.82
#